data_AF-A0AAN1PH46-F1
#
_entry.id   AF-A0AAN1PH46-F1
#
_cell.length_a   1.000
_cell.length_b   1.000
_cell.length_c   1.000
_cell.angle_alpha   90.00
_cell.angle_beta   90.00
_cell.angle_gamma   90.00
#
_symmetry.space_group_name_H-M   'P 1'
#
loop_
_entity.id
_entity.type
_entity.pdbx_description
1 polymer ?
#
loop_
_entity_poly.entity_id
_entity_poly.type
_entity_poly.pdbx_seq_one_letter_code
_entity_poly.pdbx_strand_id
1 'polypeptide(L)'
;MKIKKTLLAAIVAAGVSVAGVSAHAEPGNGFNGNGFGPGIPGAGLNALDGIDLTKKQRKQIQTILQEAHRQDQAQDLRGDFDKIHRQIEDALTSPGPVDKDKVATLQQEMATLRAQRESQHLETASRIHDVLTTDQLAQIHARQVKIHDLLDQLHAVEHPAPAADADKSGK
;
A
#
# COMPACT_ATOMS: atom_id res chain seq x y z
N MET A 1 -63.03 49.53 1.65
CA MET A 1 -62.79 50.76 2.42
C MET A 1 -61.43 50.65 3.11
N LYS A 2 -60.56 51.66 2.90
CA LYS A 2 -59.28 51.97 3.58
C LYS A 2 -58.05 51.06 3.33
N ILE A 3 -57.30 51.49 2.32
CA ILE A 3 -55.89 51.22 2.01
C ILE A 3 -55.00 51.85 3.10
N LYS A 4 -53.90 51.18 3.48
CA LYS A 4 -52.75 51.84 4.11
C LYS A 4 -51.50 51.59 3.26
N LYS A 5 -51.04 52.68 2.63
CA LYS A 5 -49.68 52.89 2.08
C LYS A 5 -48.72 52.85 3.29
N THR A 6 -47.51 52.30 3.27
CA THR A 6 -46.32 52.74 2.54
C THR A 6 -45.15 51.88 3.05
N LEU A 7 -44.23 51.41 2.18
CA LEU A 7 -42.79 51.67 2.35
C LEU A 7 -42.02 51.39 1.05
N LEU A 8 -41.01 52.23 0.83
CA LEU A 8 -40.21 52.44 -0.35
C LEU A 8 -39.20 51.34 -0.69
N ALA A 9 -38.86 51.36 -1.98
CA ALA A 9 -37.83 50.66 -2.74
C ALA A 9 -36.40 50.61 -2.15
N ALA A 10 -35.65 49.58 -2.56
CA ALA A 10 -34.25 49.72 -3.00
C ALA A 10 -33.86 48.56 -3.94
N ILE A 11 -33.49 48.90 -5.16
CA ILE A 11 -32.84 48.04 -6.17
C ILE A 11 -31.33 48.12 -5.91
N VAL A 12 -30.63 46.98 -5.78
CA VAL A 12 -29.18 46.91 -6.03
C VAL A 12 -28.79 45.57 -6.69
N ALA A 13 -28.36 45.73 -7.94
CA ALA A 13 -27.30 45.08 -8.70
C ALA A 13 -27.05 43.55 -8.64
N ALA A 14 -26.91 43.02 -9.86
CA ALA A 14 -26.41 41.72 -10.23
C ALA A 14 -25.00 41.42 -9.70
N GLY A 15 -24.75 40.14 -9.43
CA GLY A 15 -23.42 39.57 -9.22
C GLY A 15 -23.49 38.06 -9.35
N VAL A 16 -23.51 37.55 -10.59
CA VAL A 16 -23.30 36.11 -10.85
C VAL A 16 -21.87 35.81 -10.45
N SER A 17 -21.71 35.24 -9.27
CA SER A 17 -20.44 34.71 -8.80
C SER A 17 -20.41 33.25 -9.24
N VAL A 18 -19.78 32.98 -10.39
CA VAL A 18 -19.35 31.61 -10.72
C VAL A 18 -18.28 31.28 -9.70
N ALA A 19 -18.67 30.62 -8.61
CA ALA A 19 -17.72 29.99 -7.72
C ALA A 19 -17.05 28.87 -8.52
N GLY A 20 -15.88 29.17 -9.08
CA GLY A 20 -14.96 28.17 -9.59
C GLY A 20 -14.61 27.25 -8.44
N VAL A 21 -15.27 26.10 -8.37
CA VAL A 21 -14.81 25.02 -7.51
C VAL A 21 -13.55 24.50 -8.18
N SER A 22 -12.42 24.92 -7.64
CA SER A 22 -11.11 24.38 -7.94
C SER A 22 -11.21 22.86 -7.94
N ALA A 23 -10.98 22.25 -9.10
CA ALA A 23 -10.68 20.83 -9.16
C ALA A 23 -9.36 20.65 -8.39
N HIS A 24 -9.48 20.39 -7.09
CA HIS A 24 -8.41 19.76 -6.34
C HIS A 24 -8.29 18.37 -6.95
N ALA A 25 -7.43 18.25 -7.96
CA ALA A 25 -6.73 17.00 -8.18
C ALA A 25 -5.96 16.77 -6.88
N GLU A 26 -6.56 16.02 -5.96
CA GLU A 26 -5.78 15.31 -4.96
C GLU A 26 -4.71 14.56 -5.76
N PRO A 27 -3.41 14.76 -5.46
CA PRO A 27 -2.42 13.80 -5.88
C PRO A 27 -2.96 12.46 -5.38
N GLY A 28 -3.34 11.58 -6.31
CA GLY A 28 -3.81 10.27 -5.96
C GLY A 28 -2.81 9.71 -4.96
N ASN A 29 -3.31 9.25 -3.81
CA ASN A 29 -2.56 8.50 -2.83
C ASN A 29 -2.05 7.23 -3.52
N GLY A 30 -1.00 7.37 -4.32
CA GLY A 30 -0.25 6.29 -4.90
C GLY A 30 0.34 5.54 -3.73
N PHE A 31 -0.12 4.30 -3.54
CA PHE A 31 0.57 3.27 -2.77
C PHE A 31 1.29 3.80 -1.51
N ASN A 32 0.55 4.42 -0.60
CA ASN A 32 1.02 4.57 0.78
C ASN A 32 0.99 3.18 1.42
N GLY A 33 2.01 2.38 1.09
CA GLY A 33 2.38 1.16 1.78
C GLY A 33 2.88 1.48 3.18
N ASN A 34 1.96 1.93 4.04
CA ASN A 34 2.15 1.95 5.49
C ASN A 34 1.92 0.56 6.11
N GLY A 35 1.76 -0.47 5.28
CA GLY A 35 1.86 -1.87 5.67
C GLY A 35 3.24 -2.41 5.33
N PHE A 36 3.69 -3.40 6.11
CA PHE A 36 4.79 -4.31 5.78
C PHE A 36 4.90 -4.51 4.26
N GLY A 37 6.11 -4.27 3.72
CA GLY A 37 6.35 -3.93 2.32
C GLY A 37 5.84 -4.92 1.26
N PRO A 38 6.08 -4.62 -0.03
CA PRO A 38 5.58 -5.41 -1.15
C PRO A 38 6.30 -6.77 -1.16
N GLY A 39 5.70 -7.78 -0.55
CA GLY A 39 6.33 -9.09 -0.43
C GLY A 39 5.41 -10.21 0.05
N ILE A 40 4.45 -9.91 0.93
CA ILE A 40 3.46 -10.91 1.35
C ILE A 40 2.04 -10.42 1.00
N PRO A 41 1.40 -11.03 -0.01
CA PRO A 41 -0.05 -10.94 -0.16
C PRO A 41 -0.71 -11.34 1.16
N GLY A 42 -1.33 -10.38 1.85
CA GLY A 42 -2.14 -10.63 3.04
C GLY A 42 -1.46 -10.50 4.41
N ALA A 43 -0.18 -10.12 4.52
CA ALA A 43 0.49 -9.90 5.82
C ALA A 43 0.77 -8.43 6.17
N GLY A 44 0.05 -7.50 5.54
CA GLY A 44 0.02 -6.11 6.00
C GLY A 44 -0.67 -5.98 7.38
N LEU A 45 -0.49 -4.85 8.07
CA LEU A 45 -1.16 -4.54 9.35
C LEU A 45 -2.70 -4.71 9.29
N ASN A 46 -3.27 -4.66 8.08
CA ASN A 46 -4.69 -4.86 7.79
C ASN A 46 -5.13 -6.34 7.93
N ALA A 47 -4.20 -7.28 8.17
CA ALA A 47 -4.52 -8.69 8.42
C ALA A 47 -5.39 -8.89 9.68
N LEU A 48 -5.41 -7.91 10.59
CA LEU A 48 -6.23 -7.96 11.81
C LEU A 48 -7.58 -7.23 11.65
N ASP A 49 -7.83 -6.58 10.52
CA ASP A 49 -9.06 -5.82 10.32
C ASP A 49 -10.29 -6.72 10.39
N GLY A 50 -11.32 -6.26 11.10
CA GLY A 50 -12.56 -7.02 11.29
C GLY A 50 -12.44 -8.27 12.17
N ILE A 51 -11.28 -8.53 12.77
CA ILE A 51 -11.11 -9.60 13.76
C ILE A 51 -11.46 -9.07 15.15
N ASP A 52 -12.38 -9.76 15.83
CA ASP A 52 -12.77 -9.43 17.20
C ASP A 52 -11.67 -9.81 18.19
N LEU A 53 -10.73 -8.91 18.38
CA LEU A 53 -9.65 -9.06 19.36
C LEU A 53 -10.17 -8.79 20.78
N THR A 54 -9.69 -9.54 21.76
CA THR A 54 -9.88 -9.18 23.17
C THR A 54 -9.03 -7.95 23.53
N LYS A 55 -9.35 -7.27 24.64
CA LYS A 55 -8.51 -6.17 25.15
C LYS A 55 -7.06 -6.62 25.43
N LYS A 56 -6.90 -7.86 25.92
CA LYS A 56 -5.58 -8.44 26.20
C LYS A 56 -4.78 -8.67 24.92
N GLN A 57 -5.40 -9.28 23.91
CA GLN A 57 -4.76 -9.53 22.60
C GLN A 57 -4.35 -8.21 21.92
N ARG A 58 -5.24 -7.21 21.88
CA ARG A 58 -4.90 -5.87 21.35
C ARG A 58 -3.65 -5.28 22.00
N LYS A 59 -3.58 -5.33 23.33
CA LYS A 59 -2.41 -4.81 24.07
C LYS A 59 -1.14 -5.58 23.72
N GLN A 60 -1.20 -6.90 23.65
CA GLN A 60 -0.03 -7.74 23.29
C GLN A 60 0.45 -7.46 21.87
N ILE A 61 -0.47 -7.42 20.90
CA ILE A 61 -0.16 -7.10 19.51
C ILE A 61 0.44 -5.69 19.39
N GLN A 62 -0.14 -4.70 20.07
CA GLN A 62 0.41 -3.34 20.07
C GLN A 62 1.85 -3.31 20.63
N THR A 63 2.14 -4.07 21.69
CA THR A 63 3.51 -4.20 22.21
C THR A 63 4.45 -4.85 21.20
N ILE A 64 4.02 -5.92 20.52
CA ILE A 64 4.82 -6.58 19.47
C ILE A 64 5.16 -5.59 18.35
N LEU A 65 4.16 -4.84 17.86
CA LEU A 65 4.34 -3.87 16.78
C LEU A 65 5.23 -2.69 17.19
N GLN A 66 5.10 -2.19 18.42
CA GLN A 66 5.98 -1.15 18.94
C GLN A 66 7.42 -1.62 19.02
N GLU A 67 7.65 -2.86 19.44
CA GLU A 67 9.00 -3.41 19.54
C GLU A 67 9.62 -3.61 18.17
N ALA A 68 8.88 -4.19 17.22
CA ALA A 68 9.32 -4.30 15.83
C ALA A 68 9.68 -2.92 15.24
N HIS A 69 8.84 -1.91 15.48
CA HIS A 69 9.13 -0.56 15.00
C HIS A 69 10.40 0.04 15.60
N ARG A 70 10.66 -0.17 16.90
CA ARG A 70 11.91 0.30 17.53
C ARG A 70 13.13 -0.44 16.96
N GLN A 71 13.01 -1.73 16.73
CA GLN A 71 14.07 -2.53 16.13
C GLN A 71 14.38 -2.07 14.70
N ASP A 72 13.36 -1.81 13.88
CA ASP A 72 13.52 -1.28 12.53
C ASP A 72 14.23 0.08 12.53
N GLN A 73 13.88 0.97 13.46
CA GLN A 73 14.54 2.27 13.62
C GLN A 73 16.00 2.14 14.05
N ALA A 74 16.30 1.18 14.93
CA ALA A 74 17.66 0.99 15.45
C ALA A 74 18.62 0.41 14.39
N GLN A 75 18.11 -0.39 13.44
CA GLN A 75 18.93 -1.02 12.41
C GLN A 75 19.14 -0.17 11.16
N ASP A 76 18.36 0.90 10.96
CA ASP A 76 18.38 1.77 9.78
C ASP A 76 18.48 1.03 8.43
N LEU A 77 17.75 -0.08 8.31
CA LEU A 77 17.75 -0.88 7.07
C LEU A 77 17.33 -0.04 5.86
N ARG A 78 16.52 1.01 6.06
CA ARG A 78 16.15 1.94 4.99
C ARG A 78 17.34 2.75 4.50
N GLY A 79 18.15 3.31 5.41
CA GLY A 79 19.38 4.01 5.06
C GLY A 79 20.34 3.12 4.27
N ASP A 80 20.43 1.84 4.63
CA ASP A 80 21.27 0.86 3.93
C ASP A 80 20.76 0.59 2.49
N PHE A 81 19.45 0.42 2.29
CA PHE A 81 18.89 0.30 0.93
C PHE A 81 19.18 1.55 0.10
N ASP A 82 18.93 2.74 0.65
CA ASP A 82 19.13 4.00 -0.05
C ASP A 82 20.61 4.18 -0.43
N LYS A 83 21.53 3.74 0.42
CA LYS A 83 22.97 3.75 0.15
C LYS A 83 23.33 2.80 -1.00
N ILE A 84 22.85 1.56 -0.98
CA ILE A 84 23.12 0.60 -2.06
C ILE A 84 22.52 1.10 -3.39
N HIS A 85 21.31 1.67 -3.37
CA HIS A 85 20.71 2.25 -4.57
C HIS A 85 21.54 3.38 -5.17
N ARG A 86 22.04 4.31 -4.35
CA ARG A 86 22.97 5.35 -4.81
C ARG A 86 24.26 4.77 -5.38
N GLN A 87 24.83 3.75 -4.75
CA GLN A 87 26.05 3.12 -5.26
C GLN A 87 25.86 2.40 -6.59
N ILE A 88 24.69 1.81 -6.82
CA ILE A 88 24.31 1.22 -8.12
C ILE A 88 24.14 2.33 -9.15
N GLU A 89 23.41 3.40 -8.82
CA GLU A 89 23.23 4.56 -9.69
C GLU A 89 24.59 5.15 -10.10
N ASP A 90 25.49 5.39 -9.15
CA ASP A 90 26.84 5.88 -9.42
C ASP A 90 27.63 4.93 -10.34
N ALA A 91 27.56 3.62 -10.09
CA ALA A 91 28.27 2.62 -10.90
C ALA A 91 27.76 2.55 -12.36
N LEU A 92 26.49 2.88 -12.59
CA LEU A 92 25.86 2.85 -13.91
C LEU A 92 25.94 4.18 -14.66
N THR A 93 26.11 5.30 -13.94
CA THR A 93 26.12 6.65 -14.52
C THR A 93 27.52 7.27 -14.61
N SER A 94 28.51 6.72 -13.90
CA SER A 94 29.89 7.19 -13.98
C SER A 94 30.46 7.05 -15.40
N PRO A 95 31.17 8.06 -15.92
CA PRO A 95 31.80 7.98 -17.23
C PRO A 95 32.81 6.83 -17.32
N GLY A 96 32.71 6.02 -18.38
CA GLY A 96 33.60 4.88 -18.62
C GLY A 96 32.84 3.56 -18.76
N PRO A 97 33.56 2.43 -18.85
CA PRO A 97 32.93 1.12 -18.84
C PRO A 97 32.29 0.82 -17.47
N VAL A 98 31.11 0.20 -17.49
CA VAL A 98 30.42 -0.24 -16.27
C VAL A 98 31.21 -1.35 -15.59
N ASP A 99 31.49 -1.17 -14.29
CA ASP A 99 32.07 -2.20 -13.43
C ASP A 99 30.99 -3.23 -13.05
N LYS A 100 30.93 -4.32 -13.81
CA LYS A 100 29.93 -5.38 -13.61
C LYS A 100 30.13 -6.16 -12.32
N ASP A 101 31.38 -6.30 -11.85
CA ASP A 101 31.68 -7.05 -10.63
C ASP A 101 31.23 -6.28 -9.39
N LYS A 102 31.40 -4.95 -9.41
CA LYS A 102 30.83 -4.05 -8.40
C LYS A 102 29.31 -4.12 -8.39
N VAL A 103 28.65 -4.04 -9.56
CA VAL A 103 27.18 -4.13 -9.65
C VAL A 103 26.68 -5.47 -9.11
N ALA A 104 27.34 -6.58 -9.44
CA ALA A 104 26.99 -7.90 -8.93
C ALA A 104 27.12 -7.99 -7.40
N THR A 105 28.17 -7.38 -6.83
CA THR A 105 28.38 -7.31 -5.37
C THR A 105 27.26 -6.52 -4.69
N LEU A 106 26.93 -5.34 -5.20
CA LEU A 106 25.84 -4.50 -4.69
C LEU A 106 24.48 -5.20 -4.77
N GLN A 107 24.25 -5.99 -5.84
CA GLN A 107 23.04 -6.80 -5.97
C GLN A 107 22.96 -7.88 -4.89
N GLN A 108 24.07 -8.52 -4.54
CA GLN A 108 24.12 -9.53 -3.48
C GLN A 108 23.90 -8.91 -2.08
N GLU A 109 24.47 -7.73 -1.83
CA GLU A 109 24.23 -6.96 -0.60
C GLU A 109 22.75 -6.59 -0.47
N MET A 110 22.14 -6.08 -1.54
CA MET A 110 20.71 -5.76 -1.57
C MET A 110 19.83 -6.99 -1.32
N ALA A 111 20.18 -8.15 -1.89
CA ALA A 111 19.45 -9.40 -1.65
C ALA A 111 19.53 -9.82 -0.18
N THR A 112 20.70 -9.67 0.45
CA THR A 112 20.93 -9.99 1.86
C THR A 112 20.08 -9.09 2.77
N LEU A 113 20.07 -7.79 2.49
CA LEU A 113 19.29 -6.82 3.24
C LEU A 113 17.77 -7.06 3.11
N ARG A 114 17.30 -7.48 1.93
CA ARG A 114 15.90 -7.89 1.72
C ARG A 114 15.56 -9.11 2.56
N ALA A 115 16.42 -10.13 2.55
CA ALA A 115 16.20 -11.33 3.34
C ALA A 115 16.17 -11.03 4.85
N GLN A 116 17.04 -10.15 5.35
CA GLN A 116 17.03 -9.71 6.74
C GLN A 116 15.73 -9.01 7.13
N ARG A 117 15.28 -8.04 6.31
CA ARG A 117 14.01 -7.35 6.55
C ARG A 117 12.83 -8.33 6.53
N GLU A 118 12.79 -9.23 5.56
CA GLU A 118 11.72 -10.23 5.44
C GLU A 118 11.68 -11.15 6.66
N SER A 119 12.84 -11.62 7.13
CA SER A 119 12.93 -12.44 8.33
C SER A 119 12.34 -11.73 9.56
N GLN A 120 12.54 -10.42 9.71
CA GLN A 120 12.01 -9.64 10.84
C GLN A 120 10.49 -9.45 10.76
N HIS A 121 9.98 -9.25 9.55
CA HIS A 121 8.54 -9.19 9.31
C HIS A 121 7.87 -10.53 9.61
N LEU A 122 8.46 -11.65 9.17
CA LEU A 122 7.97 -12.98 9.47
C LEU A 122 8.02 -13.31 10.97
N GLU A 123 9.08 -12.92 11.67
CA GLU A 123 9.16 -13.08 13.13
C GLU A 123 8.04 -12.30 13.82
N THR A 124 7.81 -11.05 13.42
CA THR A 124 6.73 -10.21 13.95
C THR A 124 5.36 -10.84 13.69
N ALA A 125 5.12 -11.31 12.46
CA ALA A 125 3.89 -11.99 12.07
C ALA A 125 3.66 -13.28 12.87
N SER A 126 4.71 -14.08 13.10
CA SER A 126 4.64 -15.29 13.92
C SER A 126 4.26 -14.97 15.36
N ARG A 127 4.85 -13.92 15.95
CA ARG A 127 4.50 -13.50 17.31
C ARG A 127 3.05 -13.02 17.43
N ILE A 128 2.52 -12.38 16.38
CA ILE A 128 1.10 -11.99 16.32
C ILE A 128 0.22 -13.22 16.18
N HIS A 129 0.57 -14.17 15.31
CA HIS A 129 -0.13 -15.43 15.14
C HIS A 129 -0.35 -16.15 16.49
N ASP A 130 0.69 -16.22 17.32
CA ASP A 130 0.64 -16.89 18.63
C ASP A 130 -0.28 -16.21 19.66
N VAL A 131 -0.70 -14.97 19.40
CA VAL A 131 -1.67 -14.24 20.24
C VAL A 131 -3.12 -14.54 19.83
N LEU A 132 -3.34 -14.97 18.59
CA LEU A 132 -4.67 -15.19 18.03
C LEU A 132 -5.20 -16.59 18.37
N THR A 133 -6.52 -16.72 18.41
CA THR A 133 -7.18 -18.03 18.53
C THR A 133 -7.28 -18.71 17.17
N THR A 134 -7.47 -20.02 17.16
CA THR A 134 -7.70 -20.80 15.93
C THR A 134 -8.86 -20.24 15.10
N ASP A 135 -9.95 -19.83 15.74
CA ASP A 135 -11.11 -19.26 15.05
C ASP A 135 -10.79 -17.90 14.39
N GLN A 136 -10.02 -17.05 15.08
CA GLN A 136 -9.56 -15.76 14.53
C GLN A 136 -8.63 -15.99 13.32
N LEU A 137 -7.72 -16.96 13.42
CA LEU A 137 -6.83 -17.35 12.31
C LEU A 137 -7.62 -17.90 11.11
N ALA A 138 -8.65 -18.72 11.37
CA ALA A 138 -9.52 -19.23 10.32
C ALA A 138 -10.29 -18.11 9.59
N GLN A 139 -10.74 -17.08 10.31
CA GLN A 139 -11.37 -15.90 9.70
C GLN A 139 -10.41 -15.11 8.81
N ILE A 140 -9.16 -14.92 9.26
CA ILE A 140 -8.12 -14.25 8.47
C ILE A 140 -7.84 -15.05 7.19
N HIS A 141 -7.64 -16.36 7.31
CA HIS A 141 -7.36 -17.24 6.18
C HIS A 141 -8.52 -17.22 5.16
N ALA A 142 -9.76 -17.36 5.62
CA ALA A 142 -10.94 -17.28 4.73
C ALA A 142 -11.02 -15.94 3.99
N ARG A 143 -10.68 -14.84 4.66
CA ARG A 143 -10.64 -13.52 4.03
C ARG A 143 -9.51 -13.42 2.99
N GLN A 144 -8.31 -13.92 3.29
CA GLN A 144 -7.20 -13.93 2.32
C GLN A 144 -7.55 -14.74 1.06
N VAL A 145 -8.12 -15.95 1.23
CA VAL A 145 -8.58 -16.77 0.10
C VAL A 145 -9.55 -16.00 -0.78
N LYS A 146 -10.52 -15.31 -0.17
CA LYS A 146 -11.49 -14.49 -0.91
C LYS A 146 -10.83 -13.31 -1.63
N ILE A 147 -9.86 -12.64 -1.01
CA ILE A 147 -9.13 -11.53 -1.66
C ILE A 147 -8.36 -12.03 -2.87
N HIS A 148 -7.67 -13.18 -2.76
CA HIS A 148 -6.94 -13.76 -3.90
C HIS A 148 -7.87 -14.11 -5.05
N ASP A 149 -8.99 -14.79 -4.78
CA ASP A 149 -9.99 -15.11 -5.80
C ASP A 149 -10.55 -13.85 -6.50
N LEU A 150 -10.82 -12.78 -5.74
CA LEU A 150 -11.27 -11.51 -6.32
C LEU A 150 -10.20 -10.83 -7.19
N LEU A 151 -8.93 -10.87 -6.77
CA LEU A 151 -7.82 -10.31 -7.55
C LEU A 151 -7.58 -11.12 -8.83
N ASP A 152 -7.70 -12.45 -8.76
CA ASP A 152 -7.59 -13.32 -9.94
C ASP A 152 -8.73 -13.04 -10.93
N GLN A 153 -9.96 -12.87 -10.45
CA GLN A 153 -11.10 -12.48 -11.28
C GLN A 153 -10.91 -11.10 -11.91
N LEU A 154 -10.43 -10.12 -11.14
CA LEU A 154 -10.12 -8.78 -11.67
C LEU A 154 -9.06 -8.86 -12.76
N HIS A 155 -7.96 -9.57 -12.50
CA HIS A 155 -6.89 -9.77 -13.47
C HIS A 155 -7.38 -10.43 -14.76
N ALA A 156 -8.27 -11.44 -14.67
CA ALA A 156 -8.87 -12.08 -15.84
C ALA A 156 -9.76 -11.13 -16.66
N VAL A 157 -10.44 -10.18 -16.02
CA VAL A 157 -11.27 -9.16 -16.70
C VAL A 157 -10.39 -8.08 -17.35
N GLU A 158 -9.31 -7.66 -16.68
CA GLU A 158 -8.36 -6.65 -17.19
C GLU A 158 -7.50 -7.18 -18.34
N HIS A 159 -7.15 -8.47 -18.28
CA HIS A 159 -6.35 -9.17 -19.27
C HIS A 159 -7.14 -10.35 -19.85
N PRO A 160 -8.21 -10.08 -20.64
CA PRO A 160 -8.97 -11.15 -21.26
C PRO A 160 -8.05 -11.95 -22.18
N ALA A 161 -8.12 -13.28 -22.08
CA ALA A 161 -7.36 -14.14 -22.96
C ALA A 161 -7.68 -13.77 -24.42
N PRO A 162 -6.67 -13.64 -25.30
CA PRO A 162 -6.93 -13.38 -26.71
C PRO A 162 -7.85 -14.49 -27.23
N ALA A 163 -8.94 -14.10 -27.90
CA ALA A 163 -9.84 -15.03 -28.53
C ALA A 163 -9.02 -15.91 -29.48
N ALA A 164 -8.84 -17.18 -29.11
CA ALA A 164 -8.10 -18.14 -29.91
C ALA A 164 -8.82 -18.27 -31.26
N ASP A 165 -8.18 -17.74 -32.31
CA ASP A 165 -8.32 -18.10 -33.72
C ASP A 165 -9.70 -18.65 -34.16
N ALA A 166 -10.78 -17.91 -33.89
CA ALA A 166 -12.11 -18.23 -34.40
C ALA A 166 -12.32 -17.78 -35.87
N ASP A 167 -11.24 -17.60 -36.63
CA ASP A 167 -11.31 -17.23 -38.06
C ASP A 167 -10.14 -17.77 -38.90
N LYS A 168 -9.79 -19.06 -38.70
CA LYS A 168 -8.96 -19.81 -39.66
C LYS A 168 -9.54 -21.17 -39.97
N SER A 169 -10.79 -21.23 -40.42
CA SER A 169 -11.28 -22.33 -41.26
C SER A 169 -12.66 -22.01 -41.84
N GLY A 170 -12.74 -21.00 -42.70
CA GLY A 170 -13.94 -20.68 -43.49
C GLY A 170 -13.61 -20.60 -44.98
N LYS A 171 -13.41 -21.78 -45.59
CA LYS A 171 -13.44 -22.12 -47.03
C LYS A 171 -13.00 -21.09 -48.08
#